data_AF-A0A1R3FGE3-F1
#
_entry.id   AF-A0A1R3FGE3-F1
#
_cell.length_a   1.000
_cell.length_b   1.000
_cell.length_c   1.000
_cell.angle_alpha   90.00
_cell.angle_beta   90.00
_cell.angle_gamma   90.00
#
_symmetry.space_group_name_H-M   'P 1'
#
loop_
_entity.id
_entity.type
_entity.pdbx_description
1 polymer ?
#
loop_
_entity_poly.entity_id
_entity_poly.type
_entity_poly.pdbx_seq_one_letter_code
_entity_poly.pdbx_strand_id
1 'polypeptide(L)'
;MSNTNVVDFKQELTLLTQLISELWDGTESNGIQQFIGDVFEAGLSAGRLWVTDSITFTVDEELAKDKQFEDAMDKRRSTNVNGTSFTSLYDGLCIFNMWVGSAIREIHHGATSNPEWNYESEVNELTNKMKRAYELSGLRPKRVPVEEQQRIMNAYKGVDSSEVCVNSVAEMLTPKMACYWAEEHGCTFTSWVVGAIYSHGIYCAKHTNTANLLNTLLPVYREYVNAPINFDNGAEILEKAKGNELVGLALNFNKPEFQSSELFKASEKAYKVRQELLANETSEQKEERENKQREKMRQMTSEILEEDDSDEDEAYRVKLKQLTADFTQYVAREQ
;
A
#
# COMPACT_ATOMS: atom_id res chain seq x y z
N MET A 1 10.58 -17.09 14.95
CA MET A 1 9.99 -16.26 13.88
C MET A 1 9.13 -15.21 14.56
N SER A 2 9.41 -13.92 14.40
CA SER A 2 8.46 -12.88 14.80
C SER A 2 7.42 -12.80 13.69
N ASN A 3 6.18 -13.20 13.99
CA ASN A 3 5.05 -12.77 13.18
C ASN A 3 4.92 -11.26 13.39
N THR A 4 4.71 -10.51 12.32
CA THR A 4 4.31 -9.11 12.44
C THR A 4 2.95 -9.10 13.13
N ASN A 5 2.83 -8.39 14.24
CA ASN A 5 1.62 -8.39 15.05
C ASN A 5 0.48 -7.74 14.28
N VAL A 6 -0.59 -8.50 14.07
CA VAL A 6 -1.87 -7.99 13.56
C VAL A 6 -2.56 -7.23 14.68
N VAL A 7 -3.25 -6.13 14.34
CA VAL A 7 -3.98 -5.33 15.32
C VAL A 7 -5.14 -6.15 15.88
N ASP A 8 -5.23 -6.26 17.22
CA ASP A 8 -6.44 -6.78 17.86
C ASP A 8 -7.48 -5.65 17.93
N PHE A 9 -8.42 -5.66 16.99
CA PHE A 9 -9.46 -4.63 16.91
C PHE A 9 -10.33 -4.53 18.16
N LYS A 10 -10.52 -5.61 18.94
CA LYS A 10 -11.30 -5.54 20.18
C LYS A 10 -10.52 -4.83 21.28
N GLN A 11 -9.24 -5.14 21.38
CA GLN A 11 -8.36 -4.43 22.30
C GLN A 11 -8.23 -2.96 21.91
N GLU A 12 -8.05 -2.68 20.62
CA GLU A 12 -7.92 -1.31 20.10
C GLU A 12 -9.18 -0.48 20.37
N LEU A 13 -10.36 -1.04 20.09
CA LEU A 13 -11.64 -0.38 20.39
C LEU A 13 -11.80 -0.12 21.90
N THR A 14 -11.31 -1.02 22.74
CA THR A 14 -11.32 -0.84 24.20
C THR A 14 -10.44 0.34 24.61
N LEU A 15 -9.21 0.42 24.07
CA LEU A 15 -8.28 1.53 24.33
C LEU A 15 -8.85 2.87 23.83
N LEU A 16 -9.43 2.88 22.63
CA LEU A 16 -10.06 4.07 22.04
C LEU A 16 -11.24 4.55 22.89
N THR A 17 -12.07 3.63 23.37
CA THR A 17 -13.21 3.95 24.24
C THR A 17 -12.75 4.55 25.57
N GLN A 18 -11.68 4.01 26.17
CA GLN A 18 -11.07 4.55 27.39
C GLN A 18 -10.53 5.96 27.17
N LEU A 19 -9.76 6.15 26.09
CA LEU A 19 -9.19 7.44 25.70
C LEU A 19 -10.28 8.52 25.55
N ILE A 20 -11.36 8.22 24.83
CA ILE A 20 -12.50 9.13 24.66
C ILE A 20 -13.16 9.43 26.00
N SER A 21 -13.37 8.42 26.86
CA SER A 21 -13.99 8.60 28.18
C SER A 21 -13.16 9.49 29.12
N GLU A 22 -11.84 9.49 28.98
CA GLU A 22 -10.94 10.33 29.76
C GLU A 22 -10.92 11.79 29.28
N LEU A 23 -11.09 12.02 27.98
CA LEU A 23 -10.94 13.32 27.32
C LEU A 23 -12.26 14.03 26.98
N TRP A 24 -13.40 13.33 27.00
CA TRP A 24 -14.70 13.83 26.58
C TRP A 24 -15.79 13.61 27.63
N ASP A 25 -16.60 14.65 27.86
CA ASP A 25 -17.83 14.56 28.64
C ASP A 25 -18.97 14.02 27.76
N GLY A 26 -20.03 13.53 28.40
CA GLY A 26 -21.21 13.00 27.69
C GLY A 26 -21.04 11.56 27.20
N THR A 27 -19.97 10.89 27.64
CA THR A 27 -19.66 9.48 27.40
C THR A 27 -20.38 8.52 28.36
N GLU A 28 -21.11 9.04 29.35
CA GLU A 28 -21.88 8.22 30.29
C GLU A 28 -23.30 7.90 29.79
N SER A 29 -23.69 8.42 28.62
CA SER A 29 -25.00 8.16 28.03
C SER A 29 -25.12 6.74 27.47
N ASN A 30 -26.33 6.18 27.50
CA ASN A 30 -26.62 4.90 26.85
C ASN A 30 -26.30 5.00 25.35
N GLY A 31 -25.37 4.18 24.87
CA GLY A 31 -25.06 4.04 23.44
C GLY A 31 -23.73 4.64 22.97
N ILE A 32 -22.95 5.33 23.80
CA ILE A 32 -21.66 5.89 23.33
C ILE A 32 -20.67 4.80 22.89
N GLN A 33 -20.62 3.67 23.60
CA GLN A 33 -19.73 2.56 23.25
C GLN A 33 -20.12 1.95 21.90
N GLN A 34 -21.43 1.83 21.67
CA GLN A 34 -21.98 1.38 20.38
C GLN A 34 -21.65 2.38 19.26
N PHE A 35 -21.81 3.68 19.53
CA PHE A 35 -21.41 4.76 18.62
C PHE A 35 -19.92 4.67 18.23
N ILE A 36 -19.01 4.54 19.20
CA ILE A 36 -17.58 4.43 18.94
C ILE A 36 -17.31 3.17 18.10
N GLY A 37 -17.94 2.05 18.46
CA GLY A 37 -17.85 0.80 17.71
C GLY A 37 -18.30 0.93 16.25
N ASP A 38 -19.48 1.51 16.01
CA ASP A 38 -20.04 1.68 14.66
C ASP A 38 -19.18 2.60 13.79
N VAL A 39 -18.63 3.68 14.35
CA VAL A 39 -17.75 4.60 13.61
C VAL A 39 -16.41 3.93 13.32
N PHE A 40 -15.86 3.19 14.29
CA PHE A 40 -14.60 2.46 14.10
C PHE A 40 -14.76 1.37 13.03
N GLU A 41 -15.84 0.60 13.08
CA GLU A 41 -16.19 -0.43 12.09
C GLU A 41 -16.37 0.17 10.68
N ALA A 42 -17.02 1.35 10.58
CA ALA A 42 -17.12 2.06 9.31
C ALA A 42 -15.73 2.40 8.75
N GLY A 43 -14.81 2.85 9.62
CA GLY A 43 -13.42 3.11 9.25
C GLY A 43 -12.69 1.86 8.79
N LEU A 44 -12.83 0.74 9.52
CA LEU A 44 -12.25 -0.55 9.14
C LEU A 44 -12.73 -0.99 7.74
N SER A 45 -14.03 -0.83 7.46
CA SER A 45 -14.64 -1.19 6.19
C SER A 45 -14.16 -0.32 5.01
N ALA A 46 -13.97 0.97 5.25
CA ALA A 46 -13.39 1.89 4.26
C ALA A 46 -11.91 1.57 4.01
N GLY A 47 -11.17 1.23 5.07
CA GLY A 47 -9.77 0.84 5.01
C GLY A 47 -9.51 -0.59 4.54
N ARG A 48 -10.53 -1.36 4.13
CA ARG A 48 -10.40 -2.81 3.88
C ARG A 48 -9.36 -3.20 2.84
N LEU A 49 -9.03 -2.31 1.89
CA LEU A 49 -7.99 -2.50 0.87
C LEU A 49 -6.76 -1.62 1.07
N TRP A 50 -6.75 -0.80 2.12
CA TRP A 50 -5.61 0.04 2.41
C TRP A 50 -4.44 -0.85 2.82
N VAL A 51 -3.26 -0.54 2.26
CA VAL A 51 -2.02 -1.27 2.48
C VAL A 51 -0.85 -0.31 2.30
N THR A 52 0.32 -0.63 2.85
CA THR A 52 1.54 0.13 2.60
C THR A 52 2.00 -0.07 1.15
N ASP A 53 2.17 1.04 0.42
CA ASP A 53 2.60 1.06 -0.99
C ASP A 53 4.03 0.52 -1.19
N SER A 54 4.87 0.70 -0.18
CA SER A 54 6.28 0.31 -0.14
C SER A 54 6.49 -1.07 0.49
N ILE A 55 5.59 -2.03 0.24
CA ILE A 55 5.61 -3.34 0.90
C ILE A 55 6.94 -4.09 0.72
N THR A 56 7.58 -4.00 -0.44
CA THR A 56 8.86 -4.68 -0.71
C THR A 56 9.99 -4.10 0.10
N PHE A 57 9.97 -2.80 0.37
CA PHE A 57 10.91 -2.16 1.29
C PHE A 57 10.69 -2.66 2.73
N THR A 58 9.44 -2.77 3.17
CA THR A 58 9.12 -3.33 4.50
C THR A 58 9.54 -4.80 4.62
N VAL A 59 9.40 -5.59 3.55
CA VAL A 59 9.95 -6.96 3.50
C VAL A 59 11.47 -6.93 3.66
N ASP A 60 12.17 -6.09 2.89
CA ASP A 60 13.64 -5.96 2.95
C ASP A 60 14.09 -5.55 4.37
N GLU A 61 13.43 -4.59 5.02
CA GLU A 61 13.70 -4.16 6.41
C GLU A 61 13.51 -5.30 7.43
N GLU A 62 12.40 -6.05 7.33
CA GLU A 62 12.13 -7.18 8.22
C GLU A 62 13.11 -8.34 8.03
N LEU A 63 13.58 -8.55 6.79
CA LEU A 63 14.62 -9.53 6.49
C LEU A 63 15.98 -9.07 7.02
N ALA A 64 16.35 -7.80 6.86
CA ALA A 64 17.64 -7.24 7.29
C ALA A 64 17.88 -7.32 8.81
N LYS A 65 16.82 -7.47 9.62
CA LYS A 65 16.94 -7.77 11.06
C LYS A 65 17.70 -9.07 11.33
N ASP A 66 17.75 -9.97 10.35
CA ASP A 66 18.58 -11.16 10.36
C ASP A 66 19.75 -10.97 9.39
N LYS A 67 20.97 -10.95 9.94
CA LYS A 67 22.23 -10.75 9.21
C LYS A 67 22.44 -11.72 8.05
N GLN A 68 21.77 -12.87 8.05
CA GLN A 68 21.84 -13.81 6.93
C GLN A 68 21.18 -13.27 5.65
N PHE A 69 20.31 -12.27 5.76
CA PHE A 69 19.48 -11.76 4.68
C PHE A 69 19.82 -10.33 4.22
N GLU A 70 20.61 -9.58 5.02
CA GLU A 70 21.03 -8.19 4.75
C GLU A 70 21.68 -7.98 3.37
N ASP A 71 22.32 -9.01 2.81
CA ASP A 71 23.03 -8.95 1.52
C ASP A 71 22.35 -9.69 0.35
N ALA A 72 21.31 -10.48 0.61
CA ALA A 72 20.96 -11.58 -0.28
C ALA A 72 20.05 -11.16 -1.47
N MET A 73 19.12 -10.22 -1.25
CA MET A 73 18.30 -9.65 -2.33
C MET A 73 19.12 -8.76 -3.28
N ASP A 74 20.06 -7.97 -2.74
CA ASP A 74 20.94 -7.13 -3.57
C ASP A 74 21.90 -7.96 -4.43
N LYS A 75 22.40 -9.09 -3.93
CA LYS A 75 23.16 -10.09 -4.72
C LYS A 75 22.33 -10.68 -5.87
N ARG A 76 21.02 -10.89 -5.65
CA ARG A 76 20.09 -11.38 -6.69
C ARG A 76 19.75 -10.33 -7.74
N ARG A 77 19.57 -9.07 -7.34
CA ARG A 77 19.36 -7.93 -8.25
C ARG A 77 20.60 -7.64 -9.10
N SER A 78 21.80 -7.84 -8.55
CA SER A 78 23.09 -7.65 -9.23
C SER A 78 23.55 -8.83 -10.07
N THR A 79 22.90 -10.00 -9.95
CA THR A 79 23.11 -11.15 -10.85
C THR A 79 22.25 -11.08 -12.11
N ASN A 80 21.73 -9.88 -12.44
CA ASN A 80 21.25 -9.62 -13.79
C ASN A 80 22.37 -10.05 -14.76
N VAL A 81 21.99 -10.85 -15.74
CA VAL A 81 22.85 -10.98 -16.92
C VAL A 81 22.54 -9.75 -17.73
N ASN A 82 23.56 -8.93 -17.98
CA ASN A 82 23.55 -7.90 -19.01
C ASN A 82 23.31 -8.58 -20.36
N GLY A 83 22.05 -8.95 -20.62
CA GLY A 83 21.54 -9.05 -21.96
C GLY A 83 21.82 -7.73 -22.63
N THR A 84 21.82 -7.74 -23.96
CA THR A 84 21.86 -6.50 -24.73
C THR A 84 20.92 -5.46 -24.12
N SER A 85 21.21 -4.16 -24.30
CA SER A 85 20.62 -2.96 -23.65
C SER A 85 19.08 -2.84 -23.54
N PHE A 86 18.32 -3.89 -23.83
CA PHE A 86 16.87 -3.97 -23.87
C PHE A 86 16.26 -5.14 -23.06
N THR A 87 17.02 -6.09 -22.48
CA THR A 87 16.43 -7.17 -21.66
C THR A 87 17.36 -7.66 -20.55
N SER A 88 17.09 -7.24 -19.30
CA SER A 88 17.64 -7.89 -18.11
C SER A 88 16.88 -9.18 -17.85
N LEU A 89 17.58 -10.30 -17.65
CA LEU A 89 16.95 -11.54 -17.19
C LEU A 89 16.99 -11.61 -15.67
N TYR A 90 15.85 -11.91 -15.07
CA TYR A 90 15.63 -11.97 -13.64
C TYR A 90 15.12 -13.34 -13.25
N ASP A 91 15.59 -13.84 -12.12
CA ASP A 91 15.15 -15.13 -11.61
C ASP A 91 13.74 -15.04 -10.99
N GLY A 92 13.13 -16.20 -10.70
CA GLY A 92 11.72 -16.27 -10.29
C GLY A 92 11.40 -15.40 -9.07
N LEU A 93 12.28 -15.37 -8.07
CA LEU A 93 12.09 -14.54 -6.88
C LEU A 93 12.21 -13.04 -7.20
N CYS A 94 13.14 -12.65 -8.06
CA CYS A 94 13.30 -11.24 -8.43
C CYS A 94 12.09 -10.73 -9.22
N ILE A 95 11.57 -11.51 -10.18
CA ILE A 95 10.34 -11.17 -10.92
C ILE A 95 9.16 -11.08 -9.96
N PHE A 96 9.01 -12.05 -9.06
CA PHE A 96 7.96 -12.03 -8.04
C PHE A 96 8.03 -10.77 -7.17
N ASN A 97 9.22 -10.39 -6.70
CA ASN A 97 9.42 -9.18 -5.88
C ASN A 97 9.03 -7.90 -6.63
N MET A 98 9.47 -7.77 -7.90
CA MET A 98 9.12 -6.62 -8.73
C MET A 98 7.60 -6.54 -8.97
N TRP A 99 6.99 -7.68 -9.29
CA TRP A 99 5.54 -7.76 -9.51
C TRP A 99 4.75 -7.43 -8.25
N VAL A 100 5.07 -8.02 -7.09
CA VAL A 100 4.40 -7.72 -5.81
C VAL A 100 4.51 -6.24 -5.48
N GLY A 101 5.70 -5.65 -5.57
CA GLY A 101 5.89 -4.22 -5.31
C GLY A 101 5.02 -3.34 -6.21
N SER A 102 5.00 -3.63 -7.51
CA SER A 102 4.17 -2.89 -8.45
C SER A 102 2.67 -3.09 -8.20
N ALA A 103 2.22 -4.34 -8.02
CA ALA A 103 0.80 -4.66 -7.94
C ALA A 103 0.16 -4.18 -6.63
N ILE A 104 0.90 -4.27 -5.51
CA ILE A 104 0.43 -3.75 -4.22
C ILE A 104 0.36 -2.22 -4.23
N ARG A 105 1.30 -1.55 -4.91
CA ARG A 105 1.25 -0.11 -5.12
C ARG A 105 0.03 0.31 -5.94
N GLU A 106 -0.34 -0.44 -6.98
CA GLU A 106 -1.58 -0.18 -7.74
C GLU A 106 -2.83 -0.31 -6.86
N ILE A 107 -2.91 -1.35 -6.01
CA ILE A 107 -4.01 -1.51 -5.05
C ILE A 107 -4.06 -0.32 -4.07
N HIS A 108 -2.91 0.10 -3.55
CA HIS A 108 -2.81 1.27 -2.68
C HIS A 108 -3.36 2.52 -3.38
N HIS A 109 -2.87 2.85 -4.58
CA HIS A 109 -3.34 4.03 -5.31
C HIS A 109 -4.83 3.96 -5.64
N GLY A 110 -5.34 2.79 -6.03
CA GLY A 110 -6.77 2.59 -6.25
C GLY A 110 -7.60 2.82 -4.98
N ALA A 111 -7.06 2.49 -3.81
CA ALA A 111 -7.74 2.68 -2.53
C ALA A 111 -7.65 4.12 -1.98
N THR A 112 -6.52 4.82 -2.18
CA THR A 112 -6.25 6.12 -1.54
C THR A 112 -6.40 7.32 -2.48
N SER A 113 -6.19 7.12 -3.78
CA SER A 113 -6.17 8.19 -4.80
C SER A 113 -7.41 8.18 -5.69
N ASN A 114 -8.46 7.47 -5.29
CA ASN A 114 -9.72 7.46 -6.01
C ASN A 114 -10.33 8.88 -5.97
N PRO A 115 -10.49 9.57 -7.12
CA PRO A 115 -11.04 10.92 -7.15
C PRO A 115 -12.51 10.99 -6.70
N GLU A 116 -13.21 9.85 -6.66
CA GLU A 116 -14.56 9.74 -6.12
C GLU A 116 -14.57 9.54 -4.59
N TRP A 117 -13.44 9.16 -4.00
CA TRP A 117 -13.31 9.05 -2.54
C TRP A 117 -13.06 10.43 -1.94
N ASN A 118 -14.02 10.88 -1.12
CA ASN A 118 -13.95 12.16 -0.43
C ASN A 118 -14.13 11.94 1.08
N TYR A 119 -13.03 11.98 1.81
CA TYR A 119 -12.98 11.80 3.25
C TYR A 119 -13.94 12.74 4.00
N GLU A 120 -13.99 14.03 3.63
CA GLU A 120 -14.86 14.99 4.31
C GLU A 120 -16.34 14.66 4.08
N SER A 121 -16.72 14.26 2.87
CA SER A 121 -18.09 13.84 2.56
C SER A 121 -18.50 12.61 3.37
N GLU A 122 -17.64 11.59 3.43
CA GLU A 122 -17.90 10.37 4.19
C GLU A 122 -18.03 10.64 5.69
N VAL A 123 -17.12 11.45 6.27
CA VAL A 123 -17.21 11.84 7.68
C VAL A 123 -18.47 12.64 7.96
N ASN A 124 -18.90 13.52 7.06
CA ASN A 124 -20.13 14.29 7.22
C ASN A 124 -21.38 13.41 7.14
N GLU A 125 -21.45 12.49 6.19
CA GLU A 125 -22.53 11.51 6.07
C GLU A 125 -22.60 10.60 7.30
N LEU A 126 -21.45 10.07 7.72
CA LEU A 126 -21.33 9.23 8.90
C LEU A 126 -21.74 10.00 10.16
N THR A 127 -21.31 11.25 10.31
CA THR A 127 -21.69 12.11 11.43
C THR A 127 -23.20 12.31 11.48
N ASN A 128 -23.84 12.58 10.35
CA ASN A 128 -25.29 12.74 10.27
C ASN A 128 -26.03 11.45 10.61
N LYS A 129 -25.53 10.29 10.15
CA LYS A 129 -26.05 8.97 10.50
C LYS A 129 -25.96 8.73 12.01
N MET A 130 -24.80 8.99 12.60
CA MET A 130 -24.56 8.80 14.04
C MET A 130 -25.43 9.70 14.90
N LYS A 131 -25.60 10.98 14.54
CA LYS A 131 -26.50 11.91 15.24
C LYS A 131 -27.97 11.49 15.24
N ARG A 132 -28.42 10.74 14.22
CA ARG A 132 -29.79 10.20 14.15
C ARG A 132 -29.95 8.93 14.98
N ALA A 133 -28.90 8.11 15.05
CA ALA A 133 -28.91 6.84 15.75
C ALA A 133 -28.67 6.98 17.27
N TYR A 134 -27.90 7.99 17.67
CA TYR A 134 -27.40 8.15 19.03
C TYR A 134 -27.66 9.55 19.60
N GLU A 135 -27.90 9.64 20.91
CA GLU A 135 -28.03 10.93 21.62
C GLU A 135 -26.64 11.53 21.91
N LEU A 136 -26.12 12.29 20.95
CA LEU A 136 -24.76 12.86 21.00
C LEU A 136 -24.72 14.33 21.46
N SER A 137 -25.84 14.90 21.89
CA SER A 137 -25.97 16.32 22.29
C SER A 137 -25.11 16.69 23.51
N GLY A 138 -24.79 15.70 24.36
CA GLY A 138 -23.93 15.86 25.53
C GLY A 138 -22.43 15.74 25.24
N LEU A 139 -22.04 15.27 24.05
CA LEU A 139 -20.64 15.00 23.71
C LEU A 139 -19.87 16.31 23.54
N ARG A 140 -18.93 16.58 24.44
CA ARG A 140 -18.14 17.82 24.44
C ARG A 140 -16.75 17.59 25.01
N PRO A 141 -15.76 18.41 24.61
CA PRO A 141 -14.42 18.33 25.17
C PRO A 141 -14.46 18.54 26.69
N LYS A 142 -13.84 17.62 27.43
CA LYS A 142 -13.74 17.72 28.89
C LYS A 142 -12.73 18.80 29.27
N ARG A 143 -12.95 19.49 30.38
CA ARG A 143 -11.98 20.46 30.93
C ARG A 143 -10.85 19.74 31.65
N VAL A 144 -9.84 19.33 30.88
CA VAL A 144 -8.63 18.64 31.37
C VAL A 144 -7.42 19.57 31.17
N PRO A 145 -6.55 19.79 32.18
CA PRO A 145 -5.31 20.55 32.02
C PRO A 145 -4.41 19.99 30.91
N VAL A 146 -3.63 20.84 30.22
CA VAL A 146 -2.82 20.43 29.07
C VAL A 146 -1.79 19.36 29.45
N GLU A 147 -1.19 19.46 30.64
CA GLU A 147 -0.23 18.47 31.15
C GLU A 147 -0.88 17.10 31.36
N GLU A 148 -2.14 17.09 31.78
CA GLU A 148 -2.91 15.87 31.96
C GLU A 148 -3.35 15.28 30.62
N GLN A 149 -3.78 16.11 29.66
CA GLN A 149 -4.06 15.66 28.29
C GLN A 149 -2.84 14.96 27.67
N GLN A 150 -1.64 15.52 27.84
CA GLN A 150 -0.39 14.90 27.37
C GLN A 150 -0.12 13.55 28.04
N ARG A 151 -0.39 13.44 29.36
CA ARG A 151 -0.22 12.17 30.09
C ARG A 151 -1.15 11.09 29.55
N ILE A 152 -2.43 11.44 29.34
CA ILE A 152 -3.46 10.53 28.80
C ILE A 152 -3.05 10.07 27.38
N MET A 153 -2.65 11.01 26.53
CA MET A 153 -2.17 10.71 25.17
C MET A 153 -0.97 9.74 25.19
N ASN A 154 0.03 9.99 26.04
CA ASN A 154 1.21 9.13 26.16
C ASN A 154 0.89 7.73 26.75
N ALA A 155 -0.22 7.62 27.48
CA ALA A 155 -0.71 6.37 28.05
C ALA A 155 -1.45 5.51 27.01
N TYR A 156 -1.93 6.11 25.91
CA TYR A 156 -2.48 5.36 24.78
C TYR A 156 -1.41 4.45 24.17
N LYS A 157 -1.62 3.13 24.23
CA LYS A 157 -0.72 2.11 23.67
C LYS A 157 -1.30 1.40 22.45
N GLY A 158 -2.32 2.01 21.85
CA GLY A 158 -2.90 1.53 20.60
C GLY A 158 -2.01 1.88 19.40
N VAL A 159 -2.57 1.64 18.22
CA VAL A 159 -1.90 1.90 16.95
C VAL A 159 -1.82 3.43 16.71
N ASP A 160 -0.65 3.94 16.31
CA ASP A 160 -0.43 5.38 16.17
C ASP A 160 -0.72 5.87 14.73
N SER A 161 -1.86 6.53 14.51
CA SER A 161 -2.39 6.90 13.19
C SER A 161 -1.95 8.28 12.69
N SER A 162 -0.95 8.37 11.80
CA SER A 162 -0.43 9.68 11.31
C SER A 162 -0.61 9.98 9.82
N GLU A 163 -1.22 9.08 9.03
CA GLU A 163 -1.22 9.23 7.55
C GLU A 163 -2.55 9.68 6.96
N VAL A 164 -3.70 9.33 7.55
CA VAL A 164 -5.03 9.81 7.12
C VAL A 164 -5.32 11.21 7.70
N CYS A 165 -4.59 11.59 8.76
CA CYS A 165 -4.59 12.89 9.41
C CYS A 165 -3.17 13.14 9.95
N VAL A 166 -2.72 14.41 9.95
CA VAL A 166 -1.34 14.78 10.35
C VAL A 166 -1.00 14.39 11.80
N ASN A 167 -2.00 14.08 12.63
CA ASN A 167 -1.86 13.84 14.06
C ASN A 167 -2.44 12.46 14.44
N SER A 168 -1.86 11.84 15.47
CA SER A 168 -2.35 10.59 16.07
C SER A 168 -3.81 10.71 16.52
N VAL A 169 -4.55 9.59 16.56
CA VAL A 169 -5.92 9.58 17.14
C VAL A 169 -5.94 10.12 18.57
N ALA A 170 -4.89 9.83 19.34
CA ALA A 170 -4.75 10.28 20.72
C ALA A 170 -4.55 11.80 20.82
N GLU A 171 -3.83 12.39 19.86
CA GLU A 171 -3.68 13.84 19.75
C GLU A 171 -4.96 14.51 19.23
N MET A 172 -5.58 13.93 18.20
CA MET A 172 -6.82 14.43 17.61
C MET A 172 -7.93 14.50 18.66
N LEU A 173 -8.06 13.48 19.52
CA LEU A 173 -9.10 13.45 20.54
C LEU A 173 -8.83 14.36 21.75
N THR A 174 -7.71 15.09 21.80
CA THR A 174 -7.48 16.03 22.90
C THR A 174 -8.46 17.23 22.88
N PRO A 175 -8.92 17.71 24.04
CA PRO A 175 -9.74 18.91 24.13
C PRO A 175 -9.11 20.14 23.47
N LYS A 176 -7.79 20.30 23.61
CA LYS A 176 -7.05 21.39 22.96
C LYS A 176 -7.24 21.35 21.44
N MET A 177 -7.09 20.18 20.84
CA MET A 177 -7.18 20.03 19.39
C MET A 177 -8.62 20.20 18.90
N ALA A 178 -9.59 19.60 19.60
CA ALA A 178 -11.00 19.77 19.27
C ALA A 178 -11.46 21.24 19.31
N CYS A 179 -11.02 22.02 20.30
CA CYS A 179 -11.33 23.46 20.38
C CYS A 179 -10.66 24.25 19.24
N TYR A 180 -9.39 24.00 18.96
CA TYR A 180 -8.67 24.65 17.85
C TYR A 180 -9.40 24.46 16.52
N TRP A 181 -9.81 23.24 16.18
CA TRP A 181 -10.51 22.96 14.93
C TRP A 181 -11.92 23.54 14.88
N ALA A 182 -12.62 23.60 16.01
CA ALA A 182 -13.92 24.26 16.07
C ALA A 182 -13.80 25.77 15.84
N GLU A 183 -12.78 26.42 16.40
CA GLU A 183 -12.55 27.86 16.30
C GLU A 183 -12.02 28.29 14.93
N GLU A 184 -11.01 27.59 14.40
CA GLU A 184 -10.32 27.98 13.17
C GLU A 184 -10.99 27.46 11.89
N HIS A 185 -11.68 26.31 11.98
CA HIS A 185 -12.24 25.63 10.80
C HIS A 185 -13.76 25.43 10.86
N GLY A 186 -14.42 25.88 11.92
CA GLY A 186 -15.87 25.78 12.07
C GLY A 186 -16.40 24.35 12.22
N CYS A 187 -15.53 23.38 12.51
CA CYS A 187 -15.91 21.99 12.70
C CYS A 187 -16.76 21.80 13.96
N THR A 188 -17.87 21.05 13.87
CA THR A 188 -18.60 20.65 15.08
C THR A 188 -17.82 19.60 15.85
N PHE A 189 -17.86 19.65 17.19
CA PHE A 189 -17.18 18.67 18.04
C PHE A 189 -17.56 17.22 17.74
N THR A 190 -18.83 16.95 17.42
CA THR A 190 -19.27 15.59 17.02
C THR A 190 -18.60 15.14 15.72
N SER A 191 -18.53 16.03 14.72
CA SER A 191 -17.88 15.71 13.43
C SER A 191 -16.39 15.44 13.63
N TRP A 192 -15.74 16.21 14.51
CA TRP A 192 -14.35 16.00 14.87
C TRP A 192 -14.08 14.62 15.51
N VAL A 193 -14.90 14.21 16.50
CA VAL A 193 -14.78 12.89 17.13
C VAL A 193 -15.04 11.77 16.12
N VAL A 194 -16.08 11.91 15.28
CA VAL A 194 -16.39 10.93 14.24
C VAL A 194 -15.24 10.79 13.27
N GLY A 195 -14.69 11.91 12.77
CA GLY A 195 -13.53 11.90 11.87
C GLY A 195 -12.31 11.23 12.51
N ALA A 196 -11.99 11.56 13.76
CA ALA A 196 -10.88 10.94 14.48
C ALA A 196 -11.02 9.41 14.60
N ILE A 197 -12.19 8.91 15.03
CA ILE A 197 -12.44 7.46 15.18
C ILE A 197 -12.44 6.77 13.80
N TYR A 198 -13.06 7.39 12.80
CA TYR A 198 -13.17 6.85 11.44
C TYR A 198 -11.80 6.71 10.78
N SER A 199 -11.01 7.78 10.80
CA SER A 199 -9.61 7.81 10.32
C SER A 199 -8.76 6.76 11.02
N HIS A 200 -8.91 6.61 12.34
CA HIS A 200 -8.21 5.59 13.11
C HIS A 200 -8.60 4.16 12.71
N GLY A 201 -9.89 3.92 12.43
CA GLY A 201 -10.37 2.65 11.88
C GLY A 201 -9.71 2.30 10.55
N ILE A 202 -9.65 3.26 9.61
CA ILE A 202 -8.96 3.08 8.33
C ILE A 202 -7.49 2.68 8.55
N TYR A 203 -6.82 3.36 9.48
CA TYR A 203 -5.42 3.09 9.78
C TYR A 203 -5.19 1.71 10.42
N CYS A 204 -6.07 1.28 11.33
CA CYS A 204 -6.02 -0.07 11.91
C CYS A 204 -6.21 -1.16 10.85
N ALA A 205 -7.11 -0.95 9.89
CA ALA A 205 -7.28 -1.84 8.74
C ALA A 205 -6.02 -1.88 7.87
N LYS A 206 -5.42 -0.72 7.55
CA LYS A 206 -4.14 -0.65 6.81
C LYS A 206 -3.04 -1.46 7.48
N HIS A 207 -2.84 -1.26 8.79
CA HIS A 207 -1.82 -1.99 9.56
C HIS A 207 -2.05 -3.50 9.55
N THR A 208 -3.30 -3.92 9.72
CA THR A 208 -3.69 -5.33 9.69
C THR A 208 -3.43 -5.96 8.33
N ASN A 209 -3.82 -5.27 7.25
CA ASN A 209 -3.60 -5.71 5.89
C ASN A 209 -2.10 -5.84 5.56
N THR A 210 -1.31 -4.82 5.90
CA THR A 210 0.15 -4.85 5.73
C THR A 210 0.77 -5.99 6.55
N ALA A 211 0.40 -6.16 7.82
CA ALA A 211 0.92 -7.24 8.66
C ALA A 211 0.57 -8.63 8.11
N ASN A 212 -0.66 -8.84 7.67
CA ASN A 212 -1.10 -10.10 7.05
C ASN A 212 -0.36 -10.40 5.74
N LEU A 213 -0.13 -9.37 4.92
CA LEU A 213 0.66 -9.50 3.70
C LEU A 213 2.12 -9.84 4.02
N LEU A 214 2.75 -9.15 4.97
CA LEU A 214 4.12 -9.46 5.44
C LEU A 214 4.23 -10.88 6.00
N ASN A 215 3.27 -11.30 6.82
CA ASN A 215 3.24 -12.66 7.37
C ASN A 215 3.10 -13.73 6.27
N THR A 216 2.53 -13.39 5.12
CA THR A 216 2.48 -14.26 3.93
C THR A 216 3.79 -14.23 3.16
N LEU A 217 4.34 -13.04 2.91
CA LEU A 217 5.51 -12.85 2.06
C LEU A 217 6.80 -13.32 2.75
N LEU A 218 7.03 -12.95 4.01
CA LEU A 218 8.31 -13.21 4.71
C LEU A 218 8.74 -14.69 4.70
N PRO A 219 7.87 -15.69 4.93
CA PRO A 219 8.24 -17.10 4.77
C PRO A 219 8.71 -17.44 3.35
N VAL A 220 8.02 -16.93 2.32
CA VAL A 220 8.40 -17.12 0.91
C VAL A 220 9.77 -16.52 0.64
N TYR A 221 9.99 -15.25 1.01
CA TYR A 221 11.30 -14.62 0.80
C TYR A 221 12.41 -15.36 1.54
N ARG A 222 12.21 -15.74 2.81
CA ARG A 222 13.23 -16.47 3.60
C ARG A 222 13.61 -17.82 2.97
N GLU A 223 12.66 -18.50 2.34
CA GLU A 223 12.90 -19.77 1.67
C GLU A 223 13.77 -19.61 0.42
N TYR A 224 13.50 -18.61 -0.41
CA TYR A 224 14.11 -18.52 -1.74
C TYR A 224 15.31 -17.56 -1.82
N VAL A 225 15.41 -16.56 -0.96
CA VAL A 225 16.44 -15.51 -1.08
C VAL A 225 17.87 -16.03 -0.95
N ASN A 226 18.09 -17.12 -0.19
CA ASN A 226 19.39 -17.78 -0.07
C ASN A 226 19.49 -19.08 -0.91
N ALA A 227 18.44 -19.44 -1.65
CA ALA A 227 18.49 -20.56 -2.58
C ALA A 227 19.43 -20.24 -3.76
N PRO A 228 19.82 -21.23 -4.59
CA PRO A 228 20.42 -20.97 -5.88
C PRO A 228 19.50 -20.13 -6.79
N ILE A 229 20.09 -19.41 -7.75
CA ILE A 229 19.34 -18.71 -8.81
C ILE A 229 18.51 -19.75 -9.58
N ASN A 230 17.22 -19.47 -9.76
CA ASN A 230 16.31 -20.35 -10.47
C ASN A 230 15.28 -19.53 -11.24
N PHE A 231 15.19 -19.75 -12.55
CA PHE A 231 14.24 -19.07 -13.42
C PHE A 231 12.88 -19.79 -13.44
N ASP A 232 12.86 -21.11 -13.25
CA ASP A 232 11.66 -21.94 -13.45
C ASP A 232 10.74 -22.05 -12.22
N ASN A 233 11.16 -21.51 -11.06
CA ASN A 233 10.40 -21.62 -9.81
C ASN A 233 9.39 -20.49 -9.56
N GLY A 234 9.23 -19.54 -10.50
CA GLY A 234 8.34 -18.39 -10.31
C GLY A 234 6.89 -18.79 -9.98
N ALA A 235 6.34 -19.78 -10.68
CA ALA A 235 4.99 -20.28 -10.42
C ALA A 235 4.84 -20.92 -9.03
N GLU A 236 5.87 -21.62 -8.55
CA GLU A 236 5.90 -22.22 -7.20
C GLU A 236 5.93 -21.14 -6.11
N ILE A 237 6.76 -20.11 -6.30
CA ILE A 237 6.84 -18.94 -5.41
C ILE A 237 5.47 -18.27 -5.31
N LEU A 238 4.82 -18.02 -6.45
CA LEU A 238 3.51 -17.38 -6.49
C LEU A 238 2.43 -18.21 -5.78
N GLU A 239 2.44 -19.53 -5.99
CA GLU A 239 1.49 -20.46 -5.36
C GLU A 239 1.52 -20.37 -3.83
N LYS A 240 2.69 -20.12 -3.23
CA LYS A 240 2.84 -19.96 -1.78
C LYS A 240 2.28 -18.64 -1.24
N ALA A 241 2.16 -17.62 -2.09
CA ALA A 241 1.66 -16.30 -1.69
C ALA A 241 0.19 -16.06 -2.06
N LYS A 242 -0.36 -16.80 -3.03
CA LYS A 242 -1.70 -16.54 -3.60
C LYS A 242 -2.87 -16.67 -2.61
N GLY A 243 -2.65 -17.32 -1.47
CA GLY A 243 -3.66 -17.45 -0.41
C GLY A 243 -3.96 -16.14 0.32
N ASN A 244 -3.11 -15.12 0.15
CA ASN A 244 -3.38 -13.79 0.68
C ASN A 244 -4.34 -13.03 -0.24
N GLU A 245 -5.33 -12.36 0.35
CA GLU A 245 -6.39 -11.64 -0.37
C GLU A 245 -5.84 -10.56 -1.31
N LEU A 246 -4.86 -9.76 -0.87
CA LEU A 246 -4.27 -8.70 -1.70
C LEU A 246 -3.45 -9.27 -2.86
N VAL A 247 -2.77 -10.41 -2.65
CA VAL A 247 -2.04 -11.12 -3.72
C VAL A 247 -3.04 -11.73 -4.72
N GLY A 248 -4.12 -12.34 -4.24
CA GLY A 248 -5.20 -12.86 -5.07
C GLY A 248 -5.87 -11.76 -5.90
N LEU A 249 -6.13 -10.62 -5.29
CA LEU A 249 -6.66 -9.43 -5.95
C LEU A 249 -5.69 -8.91 -7.03
N ALA A 250 -4.41 -8.77 -6.70
CA ALA A 250 -3.37 -8.35 -7.64
C ALA A 250 -3.32 -9.25 -8.88
N LEU A 251 -3.46 -10.56 -8.72
CA LEU A 251 -3.46 -11.53 -9.83
C LEU A 251 -4.63 -11.38 -10.82
N ASN A 252 -5.75 -10.78 -10.38
CA ASN A 252 -6.88 -10.50 -11.27
C ASN A 252 -6.61 -9.31 -12.19
N PHE A 253 -5.72 -8.38 -11.78
CA PHE A 253 -5.40 -7.19 -12.54
C PHE A 253 -4.13 -7.33 -13.37
N ASN A 254 -3.10 -7.97 -12.82
CA ASN A 254 -1.81 -8.13 -13.49
C ASN A 254 -1.14 -9.43 -13.07
N LYS A 255 -0.73 -10.26 -14.03
CA LYS A 255 -0.04 -11.53 -13.76
C LYS A 255 1.47 -11.35 -13.96
N PRO A 256 2.31 -11.92 -13.07
CA PRO A 256 3.75 -11.87 -13.27
C PRO A 256 4.15 -12.70 -14.51
N GLU A 257 5.01 -12.13 -15.34
CA GLU A 257 5.62 -12.81 -16.48
C GLU A 257 6.95 -13.45 -16.07
N PHE A 258 6.91 -14.71 -15.61
CA PHE A 258 8.11 -15.44 -15.25
C PHE A 258 8.91 -15.87 -16.49
N GLN A 259 10.23 -15.72 -16.42
CA GLN A 259 11.17 -16.18 -17.44
C GLN A 259 11.56 -17.64 -17.19
N SER A 260 11.98 -18.38 -18.21
CA SER A 260 12.43 -19.78 -18.07
C SER A 260 13.94 -19.94 -18.21
N SER A 261 14.49 -21.03 -17.66
CA SER A 261 15.89 -21.38 -17.84
C SER A 261 16.27 -21.62 -19.31
N GLU A 262 15.31 -22.05 -20.14
CA GLU A 262 15.51 -22.19 -21.58
C GLU A 262 15.70 -20.84 -22.26
N LEU A 263 14.84 -19.87 -21.92
CA LEU A 263 14.96 -18.49 -22.41
C LEU A 263 16.28 -17.87 -21.96
N PHE A 264 16.71 -18.15 -20.73
CA PHE A 264 18.00 -17.73 -20.22
C PHE A 264 19.18 -18.27 -21.05
N LYS A 265 19.22 -19.59 -21.30
CA LYS A 265 20.26 -20.22 -22.11
C LYS A 265 20.28 -19.67 -23.55
N ALA A 266 19.11 -19.43 -24.12
CA ALA A 266 18.99 -18.84 -25.46
C ALA A 266 19.58 -17.42 -25.50
N SER A 267 19.27 -16.59 -24.51
CA SER A 267 19.81 -15.24 -24.37
C SER A 267 21.30 -15.21 -24.09
N GLU A 268 21.82 -16.11 -23.25
CA GLU A 268 23.26 -16.23 -23.00
C GLU A 268 24.03 -16.62 -24.28
N LYS A 269 23.47 -17.56 -25.05
CA LYS A 269 24.04 -17.95 -26.36
C LYS A 269 24.01 -16.78 -27.34
N ALA A 270 22.88 -16.07 -27.44
CA ALA A 270 22.76 -14.90 -28.30
C ALA A 270 23.74 -13.79 -27.91
N TYR A 271 23.94 -13.59 -26.60
CA TYR A 271 24.93 -12.65 -26.09
C TYR A 271 26.36 -13.04 -26.49
N LYS A 272 26.75 -14.31 -26.29
CA LYS A 272 28.08 -14.80 -26.69
C LYS A 272 28.34 -14.64 -28.19
N VAL A 273 27.37 -15.05 -29.02
CA VAL A 273 27.44 -14.87 -30.49
C VAL A 273 27.59 -13.39 -30.85
N ARG A 274 26.84 -12.50 -30.20
CA ARG A 274 26.97 -11.05 -30.43
C ARG A 274 28.35 -10.53 -30.02
N GLN A 275 28.88 -10.94 -28.87
CA GLN A 275 30.22 -10.51 -28.43
C GLN A 275 31.30 -10.98 -29.42
N GLU A 276 31.20 -12.20 -29.93
CA GLU A 276 32.08 -12.70 -30.99
C GLU A 276 31.97 -11.91 -32.29
N LEU A 277 30.75 -11.54 -32.70
CA LEU A 277 30.54 -10.68 -33.88
C LEU A 277 31.12 -9.28 -33.68
N LEU A 278 30.93 -8.68 -32.51
CA LEU A 278 31.48 -7.36 -32.17
C LEU A 278 33.02 -7.38 -32.07
N ALA A 279 33.60 -8.43 -31.53
CA ALA A 279 35.06 -8.58 -31.44
C ALA A 279 35.73 -8.74 -32.81
N ASN A 280 34.98 -9.23 -33.81
CA ASN A 280 35.43 -9.44 -35.18
C ASN A 280 34.92 -8.37 -36.15
N GLU A 281 34.26 -7.30 -35.67
CA GLU A 281 33.73 -6.25 -36.55
C GLU A 281 34.87 -5.41 -37.14
N THR A 282 34.78 -5.08 -38.42
CA THR A 282 35.68 -4.08 -39.02
C THR A 282 35.30 -2.68 -38.55
N SER A 283 36.22 -1.72 -38.65
CA SER A 283 35.94 -0.32 -38.29
C SER A 283 34.74 0.27 -39.02
N GLU A 284 34.50 -0.12 -40.28
CA GLU A 284 33.33 0.30 -41.07
C GLU A 284 32.03 -0.32 -40.54
N GLN A 285 32.04 -1.61 -40.18
CA GLN A 285 30.88 -2.29 -39.59
C GLN A 285 30.51 -1.72 -38.21
N LYS A 286 31.52 -1.33 -37.42
CA LYS A 286 31.34 -0.64 -36.15
C LYS A 286 30.59 0.69 -36.32
N GLU A 287 31.08 1.52 -37.25
CA GLU A 287 30.52 2.84 -37.52
C GLU A 287 29.08 2.74 -38.05
N GLU A 288 28.79 1.78 -38.93
CA GLU A 288 27.44 1.52 -39.43
C GLU A 288 26.48 1.10 -38.30
N ARG A 289 26.93 0.21 -37.40
CA ARG A 289 26.14 -0.24 -36.23
C ARG A 289 25.84 0.91 -35.28
N GLU A 290 26.84 1.73 -34.94
CA GLU A 290 26.67 2.88 -34.05
C GLU A 290 25.72 3.92 -34.67
N ASN A 291 25.82 4.17 -35.97
CA ASN A 291 24.90 5.06 -36.68
C ASN A 291 23.46 4.51 -36.69
N LYS A 292 23.27 3.20 -36.96
CA LYS A 292 21.93 2.56 -36.86
C LYS A 292 21.36 2.60 -35.44
N GLN A 293 22.19 2.41 -34.41
CA GLN A 293 21.74 2.52 -33.02
C GLN A 293 21.35 3.94 -32.64
N ARG A 294 22.14 4.95 -33.05
CA ARG A 294 21.79 6.37 -32.85
C ARG A 294 20.50 6.73 -33.56
N GLU A 295 20.29 6.25 -34.78
CA GLU A 295 19.07 6.51 -35.54
C GLU A 295 17.85 5.85 -34.89
N LYS A 296 17.98 4.60 -34.43
CA LYS A 296 16.91 3.92 -33.69
C LYS A 296 16.57 4.60 -32.36
N MET A 297 17.59 5.07 -31.62
CA MET A 297 17.36 5.85 -30.39
C MET A 297 16.67 7.17 -30.68
N ARG A 298 17.04 7.87 -31.76
CA ARG A 298 16.36 9.08 -32.21
C ARG A 298 14.90 8.80 -32.57
N GLN A 299 14.64 7.72 -33.32
CA GLN A 299 13.28 7.30 -33.66
C GLN A 299 12.45 7.01 -32.40
N MET A 300 12.97 6.23 -31.46
CA MET A 300 12.27 5.97 -30.19
C MET A 300 12.05 7.25 -29.36
N THR A 301 13.03 8.15 -29.29
CA THR A 301 12.85 9.44 -28.59
C THR A 301 11.81 10.29 -29.30
N SER A 302 11.77 10.31 -30.63
CA SER A 302 10.72 10.98 -31.38
C SER A 302 9.36 10.33 -31.19
N GLU A 303 9.26 9.00 -31.17
CA GLU A 303 8.00 8.27 -30.90
C GLU A 303 7.47 8.59 -29.50
N ILE A 304 8.33 8.61 -28.47
CA ILE A 304 7.95 8.99 -27.10
C ILE A 304 7.51 10.46 -27.04
N LEU A 305 8.21 11.36 -27.74
CA LEU A 305 7.87 12.79 -27.77
C LEU A 305 6.62 13.08 -28.65
N GLU A 306 6.33 12.25 -29.65
CA GLU A 306 5.11 12.33 -30.46
C GLU A 306 3.91 11.68 -29.76
N GLU A 307 4.11 10.67 -28.90
CA GLU A 307 3.10 10.11 -27.99
C GLU A 307 2.74 11.10 -26.85
N ASP A 308 3.66 11.96 -26.41
CA ASP A 308 3.41 13.01 -25.41
C ASP A 308 2.60 14.21 -25.95
N ASP A 309 2.41 14.33 -27.28
CA ASP A 309 1.68 15.43 -27.93
C ASP A 309 0.34 14.98 -28.56
N SER A 310 -0.08 13.71 -28.38
CA SER A 310 -1.38 13.22 -28.87
C SER A 310 -2.31 12.77 -27.74
N ASP A 311 -3.22 13.66 -27.31
CA ASP A 311 -4.54 13.37 -26.73
C ASP A 311 -4.71 12.18 -25.73
N GLU A 312 -3.66 11.70 -25.05
CA GLU A 312 -3.71 10.61 -24.07
C GLU A 312 -4.08 11.09 -22.66
N ASP A 313 -5.23 11.74 -22.54
CA ASP A 313 -5.89 11.92 -21.23
C ASP A 313 -7.35 11.43 -21.23
N GLU A 314 -7.86 10.85 -22.33
CA GLU A 314 -9.23 10.32 -22.36
C GLU A 314 -9.26 8.77 -22.29
N ALA A 315 -8.36 8.06 -22.97
CA ALA A 315 -8.36 6.59 -22.99
C ALA A 315 -7.98 5.97 -21.64
N TYR A 316 -6.99 6.55 -20.94
CA TYR A 316 -6.62 6.13 -19.58
C TYR A 316 -7.74 6.44 -18.58
N ARG A 317 -8.38 7.63 -18.67
CA ARG A 317 -9.54 7.98 -17.85
C ARG A 317 -10.76 7.10 -18.11
N VAL A 318 -11.01 6.70 -19.35
CA VAL A 318 -12.07 5.75 -19.71
C VAL A 318 -11.77 4.36 -19.14
N LYS A 319 -10.51 3.90 -19.21
CA LYS A 319 -10.10 2.62 -18.59
C LYS A 319 -10.23 2.66 -17.07
N LEU A 320 -9.84 3.75 -16.43
CA LEU A 320 -9.98 3.93 -14.98
C LEU A 320 -11.45 4.00 -14.56
N LYS A 321 -12.30 4.74 -15.29
CA LYS A 321 -13.75 4.78 -15.04
C LYS A 321 -14.41 3.42 -15.25
N GLN A 322 -13.98 2.65 -16.25
CA GLN A 322 -14.46 1.28 -16.46
C GLN A 322 -14.01 0.37 -15.31
N LEU A 323 -12.77 0.51 -14.84
CA LEU A 323 -12.23 -0.23 -13.70
C LEU A 323 -12.98 0.08 -12.41
N THR A 324 -13.26 1.36 -12.14
CA THR A 324 -14.04 1.81 -10.98
C THR A 324 -15.49 1.34 -11.06
N ALA A 325 -16.10 1.33 -12.25
CA ALA A 325 -17.46 0.81 -12.46
C ALA A 325 -17.54 -0.72 -12.27
N ASP A 326 -16.55 -1.46 -12.78
CA ASP A 326 -16.47 -2.93 -12.63
C ASP A 326 -16.21 -3.31 -11.16
N PHE A 327 -15.38 -2.53 -10.45
CA PHE A 327 -15.11 -2.72 -9.03
C PHE A 327 -16.35 -2.43 -8.17
N THR A 328 -17.11 -1.38 -8.49
CA THR A 328 -18.35 -1.01 -7.81
C THR A 328 -19.45 -2.06 -8.02
N GLN A 329 -19.56 -2.63 -9.23
CA GLN A 329 -20.51 -3.72 -9.52
C GLN A 329 -20.15 -5.04 -8.84
N TYR A 330 -18.86 -5.32 -8.64
CA TYR A 330 -18.40 -6.50 -7.89
C TYR A 330 -18.82 -6.42 -6.42
N VAL A 331 -18.59 -5.27 -5.77
CA VAL A 331 -18.96 -5.03 -4.37
C VAL A 331 -20.48 -5.07 -4.16
N ALA A 332 -21.27 -4.67 -5.16
CA ALA A 332 -22.74 -4.71 -5.11
C ALA A 332 -23.36 -6.11 -5.31
N ARG A 333 -22.57 -7.12 -5.74
CA ARG A 333 -23.06 -8.50 -5.98
C ARG A 333 -22.80 -9.46 -4.80
N GLU A 334 -22.05 -9.03 -3.79
CA GLU A 334 -21.77 -9.80 -2.56
C GLU A 334 -22.50 -9.29 -1.32
N GLN A 335 -23.52 -8.45 -1.49
CA GLN A 335 -24.56 -8.15 -0.50
C GLN A 335 -25.85 -8.90 -0.86
#